data_AF-A0A818KSZ6-F1
#
_entry.id   AF-A0A818KSZ6-F1
#
_cell.length_a   1.000
_cell.length_b   1.000
_cell.length_c   1.000
_cell.angle_alpha   90.00
_cell.angle_beta   90.00
_cell.angle_gamma   90.00
#
_symmetry.space_group_name_H-M   'P 1'
#
loop_
_entity.id
_entity.type
_entity.pdbx_description
1 polymer ?
#
loop_
_entity_poly.entity_id
_entity_poly.type
_entity_poly.pdbx_seq_one_letter_code
_entity_poly.pdbx_strand_id
1 'polypeptide(L)'
;MLLSYLKVPLSSKLLTSYLLNTTIRTTTTVSVNSTIKQDNQTRNESQGHRVNTGILLLNMGGPETTDEVFDFLNRLFSDKDIMPLPAQKTLGPLIARRRTPSIQEQYAKIGGGSPIKMWTEKQGQGMIKILDQISPSTAPHKYYIGFRYVKPLTEMALDEIEKDRPQQIIAFTQYPQYSCSTTGSSLNAIARYYIAKKRKSKLEKDNQASNTNNSLNIQTSNNLQWSVIDRWQTHSGFIEAFVKNIRNELNKFPDDVRNDVVILFSAHSLPMSVS
;
A
#
# COMPACT_ATOMS: atom_id res chain seq x y z
N MET A 1 27.43 -4.26 21.70
CA MET A 1 27.40 -3.29 22.81
C MET A 1 26.02 -2.64 22.80
N LEU A 2 25.20 -2.99 23.80
CA LEU A 2 23.87 -2.50 24.17
C LEU A 2 22.83 -2.09 23.10
N LEU A 3 21.88 -3.01 22.91
CA LEU A 3 20.52 -2.77 22.40
C LEU A 3 19.76 -1.83 23.34
N SER A 4 19.33 -0.66 22.83
CA SER A 4 18.35 0.20 23.48
C SER A 4 16.96 -0.04 22.87
N TYR A 5 16.09 -0.66 23.67
CA TYR A 5 14.66 -0.79 23.43
C TYR A 5 14.00 0.60 23.42
N LEU A 6 13.50 1.05 22.27
CA LEU A 6 12.58 2.18 22.19
C LEU A 6 11.13 1.69 22.29
N LYS A 7 10.52 2.05 23.42
CA LYS A 7 9.15 1.76 23.84
C LYS A 7 8.19 2.57 22.95
N VAL A 8 7.54 1.92 22.00
CA VAL A 8 6.53 2.53 21.11
C VAL A 8 5.24 2.83 21.90
N PRO A 9 4.61 4.01 21.77
CA PRO A 9 3.43 4.38 22.54
C PRO A 9 2.20 3.55 22.18
N LEU A 10 1.33 3.35 23.19
CA LEU A 10 0.08 2.59 23.16
C LEU A 10 -0.96 3.13 22.14
N SER A 11 -0.86 2.75 20.87
CA SER A 11 -2.01 2.64 19.95
C SER A 11 -2.02 1.36 19.10
N SER A 12 -1.07 0.45 19.34
CA SER A 12 -0.79 -0.75 18.53
C SER A 12 -1.57 -2.03 18.90
N LYS A 13 -2.47 -2.00 19.89
CA LYS A 13 -3.18 -3.22 20.32
C LYS A 13 -4.18 -3.76 19.29
N LEU A 14 -4.74 -2.91 18.42
CA LEU A 14 -5.71 -3.34 17.39
C LEU A 14 -5.04 -4.04 16.20
N LEU A 15 -3.86 -3.59 15.77
CA LEU A 15 -3.12 -4.21 14.67
C LEU A 15 -2.54 -5.58 15.08
N THR A 16 -1.96 -5.63 16.29
CA THR A 16 -1.31 -6.83 16.82
C THR A 16 -2.33 -7.94 17.06
N SER A 17 -3.52 -7.64 17.58
CA SER A 17 -4.56 -8.65 17.83
C SER A 17 -5.25 -9.17 16.56
N TYR A 18 -5.37 -8.35 15.50
CA TYR A 18 -6.01 -8.78 14.25
C TYR A 18 -5.05 -9.56 13.34
N LEU A 19 -3.80 -9.10 13.26
CA LEU A 19 -2.75 -9.76 12.46
C LEU A 19 -2.13 -10.98 13.15
N LEU A 20 -2.21 -11.13 14.48
CA LEU A 20 -1.77 -12.37 15.15
C LEU A 20 -2.78 -13.52 15.01
N ASN A 21 -4.07 -13.23 14.77
CA ASN A 21 -5.08 -14.26 14.52
C ASN A 21 -5.13 -14.73 13.05
N THR A 22 -4.30 -14.16 12.18
CA THR A 22 -4.03 -14.66 10.84
C THR A 22 -2.54 -14.91 10.76
N THR A 23 -2.13 -16.15 10.99
CA THR A 23 -0.72 -16.58 11.16
C THR A 23 0.29 -15.81 10.31
N ILE A 24 0.92 -14.77 10.88
CA ILE A 24 2.14 -14.17 10.34
C ILE A 24 3.29 -15.08 10.74
N ARG A 25 3.78 -15.89 9.79
CA ARG A 25 5.08 -16.53 9.89
C ARG A 25 6.10 -15.68 9.13
N THR A 26 6.93 -14.94 9.86
CA THR A 26 8.28 -14.59 9.39
C THR A 26 9.04 -15.89 9.23
N THR A 27 9.27 -16.33 8.00
CA THR A 27 9.99 -17.59 7.74
C THR A 27 11.38 -17.27 7.22
N THR A 28 12.37 -17.45 8.09
CA THR A 28 13.77 -17.69 7.73
C THR A 28 13.85 -19.08 7.10
N THR A 29 14.53 -19.18 5.97
CA THR A 29 14.80 -20.41 5.21
C THR A 29 15.41 -21.52 6.08
N VAL A 30 14.76 -22.69 6.12
CA VAL A 30 15.40 -24.00 6.31
C VAL A 30 14.65 -25.02 5.44
N SER A 31 15.42 -25.73 4.61
CA SER A 31 15.02 -26.83 3.75
C SER A 31 14.78 -28.12 4.53
N VAL A 32 13.68 -28.84 4.24
CA VAL A 32 13.53 -30.27 4.57
C VAL A 32 12.73 -30.95 3.46
N ASN A 33 13.34 -31.98 2.86
CA ASN A 33 12.73 -32.90 1.90
C ASN A 33 11.68 -33.79 2.58
N SER A 34 10.51 -33.96 1.94
CA SER A 34 9.72 -35.17 2.13
C SER A 34 8.88 -35.49 0.88
N THR A 35 9.08 -36.72 0.40
CA THR A 35 8.48 -37.34 -0.77
C THR A 35 7.08 -37.87 -0.44
N ILE A 36 6.00 -37.39 -1.07
CA ILE A 36 4.74 -38.14 -1.18
C ILE A 36 4.05 -37.93 -2.55
N LYS A 37 4.00 -39.05 -3.28
CA LYS A 37 3.10 -39.58 -4.32
C LYS A 37 2.10 -38.65 -5.04
N GLN A 38 2.20 -38.70 -6.36
CA GLN A 38 1.22 -38.26 -7.35
C GLN A 38 -0.11 -38.99 -7.19
N ASP A 39 -1.21 -38.25 -7.24
CA ASP A 39 -2.50 -38.79 -7.66
C ASP A 39 -3.05 -37.91 -8.79
N ASN A 40 -3.23 -38.55 -9.94
CA ASN A 40 -3.64 -37.93 -11.20
C ASN A 40 -5.17 -37.92 -11.25
N GLN A 41 -5.79 -36.75 -11.07
CA GLN A 41 -7.14 -36.51 -11.55
C GLN A 41 -7.21 -35.23 -12.38
N THR A 42 -7.44 -35.49 -13.66
CA THR A 42 -7.93 -34.64 -14.75
C THR A 42 -8.67 -33.38 -14.26
N ARG A 43 -7.99 -32.23 -14.28
CA ARG A 43 -8.62 -30.92 -14.12
C ARG A 43 -9.09 -30.44 -15.49
N ASN A 44 -10.40 -30.45 -15.67
CA ASN A 44 -11.11 -29.87 -16.81
C ASN A 44 -10.65 -28.43 -17.10
N GLU A 45 -10.43 -28.20 -18.39
CA GLU A 45 -10.11 -26.94 -19.02
C GLU A 45 -11.31 -25.98 -18.95
N SER A 46 -11.39 -25.22 -17.86
CA SER A 46 -12.17 -23.96 -17.77
C SER A 46 -11.67 -23.06 -16.64
N GLN A 47 -10.37 -23.10 -16.33
CA GLN A 47 -9.76 -22.14 -15.40
C GLN A 47 -9.33 -20.90 -16.16
N GLY A 48 -10.23 -19.91 -16.26
CA GLY A 48 -9.80 -18.53 -16.46
C GLY A 48 -8.74 -18.20 -15.42
N HIS A 49 -7.59 -17.67 -15.86
CA HIS A 49 -6.39 -17.42 -15.05
C HIS A 49 -6.73 -16.73 -13.72
N ARG A 50 -6.93 -17.52 -12.66
CA ARG A 50 -7.25 -16.98 -11.35
C ARG A 50 -5.97 -16.44 -10.76
N VAL A 51 -5.95 -15.15 -10.41
CA VAL A 51 -4.83 -14.49 -9.72
C VAL A 51 -4.43 -15.35 -8.52
N ASN A 52 -3.16 -15.72 -8.43
CA ASN A 52 -2.66 -16.51 -7.31
C ASN A 52 -2.13 -15.57 -6.21
N THR A 53 -1.26 -14.63 -6.60
CA THR A 53 -0.62 -13.67 -5.69
C THR A 53 -0.94 -12.25 -6.11
N GLY A 54 -1.61 -11.49 -5.25
CA GLY A 54 -1.82 -10.06 -5.44
C GLY A 54 -0.75 -9.23 -4.75
N ILE A 55 -0.28 -8.17 -5.40
CA ILE A 55 0.64 -7.18 -4.83
C ILE A 55 -0.08 -5.85 -4.72
N LEU A 56 -0.43 -5.43 -3.50
CA LEU A 56 -1.08 -4.15 -3.24
C LEU A 56 -0.02 -3.06 -3.04
N LEU A 57 0.19 -2.23 -4.05
CA LEU A 57 1.13 -1.10 -4.05
C LEU A 57 0.53 0.09 -3.30
N LEU A 58 1.06 0.39 -2.11
CA LEU A 58 0.54 1.43 -1.22
C LEU A 58 1.34 2.72 -1.35
N ASN A 59 0.67 3.81 -1.68
CA ASN A 59 1.26 5.15 -1.71
C ASN A 59 0.18 6.19 -1.35
N MET A 60 0.54 7.43 -1.07
CA MET A 60 -0.43 8.51 -0.83
C MET A 60 -1.22 8.83 -2.11
N GLY A 61 -0.56 8.68 -3.26
CA GLY A 61 -1.05 9.12 -4.55
C GLY A 61 -0.96 10.64 -4.73
N GLY A 62 -1.44 11.15 -5.85
CA GLY A 62 -1.49 12.57 -6.14
C GLY A 62 -2.50 12.85 -7.25
N PRO A 63 -3.08 14.06 -7.30
CA PRO A 63 -4.10 14.43 -8.28
C PRO A 63 -3.52 14.35 -9.69
N GLU A 64 -4.20 13.64 -10.60
CA GLU A 64 -3.76 13.49 -12.00
C GLU A 64 -3.94 14.80 -12.78
N THR A 65 -4.90 15.63 -12.35
CA THR A 65 -5.18 16.95 -12.91
C THR A 65 -5.38 17.99 -11.81
N THR A 66 -5.26 19.28 -12.14
CA THR A 66 -5.51 20.37 -11.20
C THR A 66 -6.92 20.36 -10.59
N ASP A 67 -7.91 19.81 -11.28
CA ASP A 67 -9.30 19.80 -10.81
C ASP A 67 -9.51 18.80 -9.67
N GLU A 68 -8.65 17.78 -9.58
CA GLU A 68 -8.68 16.78 -8.50
C GLU A 68 -8.01 17.26 -7.20
N VAL A 69 -7.36 18.42 -7.21
CA VAL A 69 -6.58 18.93 -6.07
C VAL A 69 -7.45 19.11 -4.82
N PHE A 70 -8.66 19.66 -4.97
CA PHE A 70 -9.55 19.82 -3.82
C PHE A 70 -9.87 18.48 -3.17
N ASP A 71 -10.21 17.50 -4.00
CA ASP A 71 -10.60 16.15 -3.59
C ASP A 71 -9.46 15.41 -2.89
N PHE A 72 -8.24 15.57 -3.41
CA PHE A 72 -7.02 15.08 -2.80
C PHE A 72 -6.79 15.71 -1.41
N LEU A 73 -6.81 17.05 -1.33
CA LEU A 73 -6.59 17.77 -0.07
C LEU A 73 -7.69 17.47 0.96
N ASN A 74 -8.94 17.35 0.52
CA ASN A 74 -10.06 17.06 1.41
C ASN A 74 -9.90 15.70 2.10
N ARG A 75 -9.46 14.67 1.37
CA ARG A 75 -9.14 13.35 1.95
C ARG A 75 -7.92 13.41 2.86
N LEU A 76 -6.88 14.13 2.46
CA LEU A 76 -5.66 14.32 3.25
C LEU A 76 -5.95 14.96 4.62
N PHE A 77 -6.68 16.08 4.63
CA PHE A 77 -7.01 16.81 5.86
C PHE A 77 -8.11 16.14 6.69
N SER A 78 -8.85 15.20 6.11
CA SER A 78 -9.81 14.35 6.84
C SER A 78 -9.15 13.13 7.49
N ASP A 79 -7.87 12.87 7.20
CA ASP A 79 -7.15 11.72 7.73
C ASP A 79 -6.59 11.98 9.14
N LYS A 80 -7.12 11.23 10.11
CA LYS A 80 -6.70 11.28 11.51
C LYS A 80 -5.32 10.66 11.74
N ASP A 81 -4.84 9.80 10.84
CA ASP A 81 -3.52 9.19 10.96
C ASP A 81 -2.39 10.13 10.55
N ILE A 82 -2.68 11.13 9.72
CA ILE A 82 -1.68 12.14 9.30
C ILE A 82 -1.71 13.34 10.23
N MET A 83 -2.88 13.93 10.43
CA MET A 83 -2.98 15.19 11.16
C MET A 83 -4.29 15.23 11.94
N PRO A 84 -4.25 14.93 13.25
CA PRO A 84 -5.42 15.07 14.09
C PRO A 84 -5.76 16.56 14.24
N LEU A 85 -6.98 16.94 13.85
CA LEU A 85 -7.48 18.32 13.96
C LEU A 85 -8.73 18.36 14.86
N PRO A 86 -8.95 19.44 15.64
CA PRO A 86 -10.23 19.65 16.31
C PRO A 86 -11.34 19.78 15.27
N ALA A 87 -12.54 19.24 15.54
CA ALA A 87 -13.68 19.29 14.61
C ALA A 87 -13.32 18.94 13.13
N GLN A 88 -12.47 17.92 12.93
CA GLN A 88 -11.87 17.59 11.63
C GLN A 88 -12.85 17.41 10.46
N LYS A 89 -14.09 16.97 10.74
CA LYS A 89 -15.16 16.85 9.73
C LYS A 89 -15.53 18.21 9.10
N THR A 90 -15.30 19.31 9.81
CA THR A 90 -15.60 20.67 9.37
C THR A 90 -14.32 21.41 8.99
N LEU A 91 -13.27 21.32 9.81
CA LEU A 91 -12.00 22.01 9.53
C LEU A 91 -11.27 21.42 8.32
N GLY A 92 -11.33 20.10 8.11
CA GLY A 92 -10.67 19.45 6.98
C GLY A 92 -11.11 20.02 5.62
N PRO A 93 -12.42 20.01 5.30
CA PRO A 93 -12.93 20.59 4.06
C PRO A 93 -12.65 22.10 3.93
N LEU A 94 -12.71 22.86 5.03
CA LEU A 94 -12.43 24.29 5.01
C LEU A 94 -10.96 24.58 4.65
N ILE A 95 -10.02 23.86 5.27
CA ILE A 95 -8.59 23.98 4.98
C ILE A 95 -8.31 23.53 3.54
N ALA A 96 -8.90 22.42 3.11
CA ALA A 96 -8.77 21.94 1.73
C ALA A 96 -9.22 23.01 0.73
N ARG A 97 -10.40 23.61 0.92
CA ARG A 97 -10.91 24.68 0.04
C ARG A 97 -9.97 25.89 0.03
N ARG A 98 -9.48 26.32 1.19
CA ARG A 98 -8.57 27.47 1.30
C ARG A 98 -7.22 27.21 0.61
N ARG A 99 -6.68 25.99 0.70
CA ARG A 99 -5.36 25.65 0.13
C ARG A 99 -5.41 25.27 -1.34
N THR A 100 -6.56 24.83 -1.85
CA THR A 100 -6.71 24.33 -3.23
C THR A 100 -6.11 25.27 -4.28
N PRO A 101 -6.42 26.60 -4.32
CA PRO A 101 -5.90 27.46 -5.38
C PRO A 101 -4.37 27.50 -5.44
N SER A 102 -3.72 27.59 -4.28
CA SER A 102 -2.25 27.61 -4.19
C SER A 102 -1.63 26.28 -4.62
N ILE A 103 -2.25 25.15 -4.28
CA ILE A 103 -1.75 23.82 -4.67
C ILE A 103 -2.01 23.55 -6.16
N GLN A 104 -3.13 24.04 -6.72
CA GLN A 104 -3.39 23.98 -8.17
C GLN A 104 -2.31 24.73 -8.95
N GLU A 105 -1.92 25.93 -8.50
CA GLU A 105 -0.83 26.69 -9.14
C GLU A 105 0.50 25.92 -9.10
N GLN A 106 0.80 25.22 -8.00
CA GLN A 106 1.98 24.37 -7.90
C GLN A 106 1.95 23.20 -8.88
N TYR A 107 0.81 22.51 -9.01
CA TYR A 107 0.66 21.44 -10.00
C TYR A 107 0.71 21.96 -11.44
N ALA A 108 0.14 23.14 -11.71
CA ALA A 108 0.22 23.77 -13.03
C ALA A 108 1.67 24.04 -13.45
N LYS A 109 2.54 24.49 -12.52
CA LYS A 109 3.97 24.74 -12.79
C LYS A 109 4.76 23.49 -13.18
N ILE A 110 4.29 22.30 -12.82
CA ILE A 110 4.97 21.03 -13.12
C ILE A 110 4.29 20.23 -14.25
N GLY A 111 3.36 20.84 -14.99
CA GLY A 111 2.68 20.21 -16.13
C GLY A 111 1.20 19.84 -15.90
N GLY A 112 0.59 20.31 -14.82
CA GLY A 112 -0.86 20.23 -14.61
C GLY A 112 -1.36 19.09 -13.72
N GLY A 113 -0.46 18.27 -13.16
CA GLY A 113 -0.84 17.14 -12.30
C GLY A 113 0.34 16.31 -11.82
N SER A 114 0.05 15.30 -11.01
CA SER A 114 1.03 14.35 -10.49
C SER A 114 1.21 13.16 -11.45
N PRO A 115 2.44 12.84 -11.86
CA PRO A 115 2.70 11.68 -12.73
C PRO A 115 2.72 10.35 -11.96
N ILE A 116 2.40 10.35 -10.66
CA ILE A 116 2.61 9.20 -9.76
C ILE A 116 1.87 7.94 -10.20
N LYS A 117 0.65 8.07 -10.72
CA LYS A 117 -0.14 6.92 -11.18
C LYS A 117 0.50 6.25 -12.39
N MET A 118 0.84 7.03 -13.40
CA MET A 118 1.56 6.55 -14.60
C MET A 118 2.84 5.80 -14.22
N TRP A 119 3.66 6.35 -13.31
CA TRP A 119 4.88 5.68 -12.87
C TRP A 119 4.61 4.42 -12.05
N THR A 120 3.63 4.44 -11.16
CA THR A 120 3.23 3.27 -10.37
C THR A 120 2.72 2.14 -11.26
N GLU A 121 1.94 2.45 -12.30
CA GLU A 121 1.48 1.47 -13.30
C GLU A 121 2.65 0.87 -14.07
N LYS A 122 3.56 1.71 -14.56
CA LYS A 122 4.75 1.25 -15.31
C LYS A 122 5.65 0.36 -14.44
N GLN A 123 5.86 0.73 -13.19
CA GLN A 123 6.62 -0.07 -12.22
C GLN A 123 5.89 -1.38 -11.89
N GLY A 124 4.58 -1.32 -11.66
CA GLY A 124 3.74 -2.49 -11.39
C GLY A 124 3.78 -3.51 -12.54
N GLN A 125 3.63 -3.06 -13.78
CA GLN A 125 3.71 -3.91 -14.97
C GLN A 125 5.08 -4.58 -15.09
N GLY A 126 6.16 -3.82 -14.94
CA GLY A 126 7.52 -4.35 -14.98
C GLY A 126 7.77 -5.37 -13.86
N MET A 127 7.30 -5.07 -12.65
CA MET A 127 7.40 -5.96 -11.49
C MET A 127 6.68 -7.29 -11.73
N ILE A 128 5.42 -7.28 -12.20
CA ILE A 128 4.67 -8.52 -12.45
C ILE A 128 5.34 -9.37 -13.51
N LYS A 129 5.80 -8.76 -14.61
CA LYS A 129 6.52 -9.48 -15.67
C LYS A 129 7.75 -10.24 -15.12
N ILE A 130 8.48 -9.63 -14.20
CA ILE A 130 9.64 -10.26 -13.56
C ILE A 130 9.20 -11.32 -12.55
N LEU A 131 8.21 -11.02 -11.69
CA LEU A 131 7.72 -11.94 -10.66
C LEU A 131 7.18 -13.25 -11.25
N ASP A 132 6.43 -13.19 -12.35
CA ASP A 132 5.95 -14.39 -13.03
C ASP A 132 7.09 -15.27 -13.56
N GLN A 133 8.24 -14.68 -13.88
CA GLN A 133 9.45 -15.40 -14.32
C GLN A 133 10.26 -15.95 -13.14
N ILE A 134 10.49 -15.16 -12.09
CA ILE A 134 11.37 -15.54 -10.97
C ILE A 134 10.67 -16.37 -9.90
N SER A 135 9.34 -16.32 -9.84
CA SER A 135 8.53 -17.11 -8.90
C SER A 135 7.30 -17.75 -9.56
N PRO A 136 7.47 -18.68 -10.51
CA PRO A 136 6.36 -19.34 -11.19
C PRO A 136 5.38 -20.07 -10.25
N SER A 137 5.85 -20.56 -9.10
CA SER A 137 5.00 -21.25 -8.11
C SER A 137 3.95 -20.35 -7.46
N THR A 138 4.15 -19.03 -7.48
CA THR A 138 3.20 -18.03 -6.93
C THR A 138 2.50 -17.22 -8.03
N ALA A 139 2.80 -17.51 -9.30
CA ALA A 139 2.12 -16.96 -10.46
C ALA A 139 0.70 -17.58 -10.62
N PRO A 140 -0.21 -16.93 -11.38
CA PRO A 140 -0.08 -15.59 -11.97
C PRO A 140 -0.13 -14.49 -10.90
N HIS A 141 0.80 -13.53 -11.00
CA HIS A 141 0.80 -12.36 -10.13
C HIS A 141 -0.06 -11.23 -10.72
N LYS A 142 -0.66 -10.40 -9.86
CA LYS A 142 -1.36 -9.17 -10.27
C LYS A 142 -1.02 -8.05 -9.31
N TYR A 143 -0.74 -6.85 -9.81
CA TYR A 143 -0.59 -5.67 -8.97
C TYR A 143 -1.93 -4.94 -8.84
N TYR A 144 -2.12 -4.29 -7.69
CA TYR A 144 -3.23 -3.40 -7.41
C TYR A 144 -2.66 -2.09 -6.88
N ILE A 145 -3.18 -0.95 -7.34
CA ILE A 145 -2.75 0.36 -6.84
C ILE A 145 -3.71 0.78 -5.73
N GLY A 146 -3.19 0.94 -4.52
CA GLY A 146 -3.94 1.43 -3.37
C GLY A 146 -3.43 2.81 -2.96
N PHE A 147 -3.99 3.86 -3.56
CA PHE A 147 -3.70 5.22 -3.15
C PHE A 147 -4.52 5.63 -1.92
N ARG A 148 -3.92 6.47 -1.07
CA ARG A 148 -4.57 6.88 0.18
C ARG A 148 -5.54 8.05 -0.01
N TYR A 149 -5.25 8.97 -0.94
CA TYR A 149 -5.98 10.24 -1.09
C TYR A 149 -6.50 10.54 -2.51
N VAL A 150 -6.19 9.70 -3.49
CA VAL A 150 -6.71 9.82 -4.87
C VAL A 150 -7.09 8.45 -5.41
N LYS A 151 -7.75 8.39 -6.56
CA LYS A 151 -8.12 7.13 -7.20
C LYS A 151 -6.90 6.51 -7.91
N PRO A 152 -6.84 5.17 -8.02
CA PRO A 152 -7.67 4.19 -7.30
C PRO A 152 -7.38 4.19 -5.81
N LEU A 153 -8.43 4.35 -4.99
CA LEU A 153 -8.28 4.39 -3.53
C LEU A 153 -7.97 2.99 -2.99
N THR A 154 -7.36 2.94 -1.80
CA THR A 154 -7.05 1.69 -1.11
C THR A 154 -8.30 0.81 -0.97
N GLU A 155 -9.45 1.38 -0.64
CA GLU A 155 -10.72 0.67 -0.53
C GLU A 155 -11.21 0.10 -1.88
N MET A 156 -10.98 0.82 -2.99
CA MET A 156 -11.33 0.35 -4.33
C MET A 156 -10.46 -0.84 -4.74
N ALA A 157 -9.16 -0.77 -4.43
CA ALA A 157 -8.24 -1.88 -4.67
C ALA A 157 -8.59 -3.11 -3.82
N LEU A 158 -9.01 -2.90 -2.56
CA LEU A 158 -9.50 -3.99 -1.70
C LEU A 158 -10.79 -4.60 -2.24
N ASP A 159 -11.74 -3.80 -2.73
CA ASP A 159 -12.94 -4.31 -3.39
C ASP A 159 -12.61 -5.14 -4.64
N GLU A 160 -11.57 -4.78 -5.40
CA GLU A 160 -11.08 -5.56 -6.53
C GLU A 160 -10.41 -6.86 -6.09
N ILE A 161 -9.53 -6.81 -5.08
CA ILE A 161 -8.89 -8.00 -4.49
C ILE A 161 -9.94 -9.02 -4.01
N GLU A 162 -11.02 -8.55 -3.37
CA GLU A 162 -12.11 -9.40 -2.89
C GLU A 162 -12.91 -10.05 -4.02
N LYS A 163 -12.98 -9.41 -5.20
CA LYS A 163 -13.58 -10.00 -6.41
C LYS A 163 -12.66 -11.04 -7.04
N ASP A 164 -11.37 -10.73 -7.14
CA ASP A 164 -10.37 -11.60 -7.77
C ASP A 164 -10.05 -12.85 -6.92
N ARG A 165 -10.21 -12.74 -5.60
CA ARG A 165 -9.98 -13.81 -4.61
C ARG A 165 -8.64 -14.52 -4.79
N PRO A 166 -7.50 -13.80 -4.73
CA PRO A 166 -6.19 -14.43 -4.77
C PRO A 166 -5.98 -15.34 -3.56
N GLN A 167 -4.97 -16.21 -3.61
CA GLN A 167 -4.59 -17.05 -2.48
C GLN A 167 -3.86 -16.23 -1.41
N GLN A 168 -3.02 -15.29 -1.86
CA GLN A 168 -2.25 -14.42 -0.99
C GLN A 168 -2.20 -12.98 -1.52
N ILE A 169 -2.06 -12.03 -0.59
CA ILE A 169 -1.81 -10.62 -0.86
C ILE A 169 -0.57 -10.16 -0.11
N ILE A 170 0.28 -9.41 -0.81
CA ILE A 170 1.40 -8.67 -0.24
C ILE A 170 1.04 -7.19 -0.23
N ALA A 171 0.87 -6.60 0.95
CA ALA A 171 0.78 -5.15 1.11
C ALA A 171 2.18 -4.56 1.00
N PHE A 172 2.50 -3.94 -0.14
CA PHE A 172 3.82 -3.45 -0.46
C PHE A 172 3.84 -1.92 -0.45
N THR A 173 4.40 -1.34 0.62
CA THR A 173 4.59 0.10 0.68
C THR A 173 5.53 0.58 -0.41
N GLN A 174 5.19 1.69 -1.07
CA GLN A 174 6.07 2.36 -2.03
C GLN A 174 6.98 3.40 -1.35
N TYR A 175 6.97 3.46 -0.01
CA TYR A 175 7.90 4.25 0.80
C TYR A 175 9.04 3.37 1.32
N PRO A 176 10.28 3.56 0.86
CA PRO A 176 11.41 2.76 1.36
C PRO A 176 11.62 2.96 2.87
N GLN A 177 11.48 4.19 3.36
CA GLN A 177 11.55 4.55 4.77
C GLN A 177 10.15 4.55 5.41
N TYR A 178 9.98 3.80 6.50
CA TYR A 178 8.71 3.77 7.23
C TYR A 178 8.44 5.09 7.95
N SER A 179 7.21 5.59 7.82
CA SER A 179 6.63 6.60 8.72
C SER A 179 5.19 6.22 9.08
N CYS A 180 4.77 6.56 10.31
CA CYS A 180 3.39 6.39 10.75
C CYS A 180 2.40 7.19 9.89
N SER A 181 2.81 8.38 9.40
CA SER A 181 1.98 9.25 8.56
C SER A 181 1.89 8.78 7.11
N THR A 182 2.71 7.82 6.67
CA THR A 182 2.70 7.28 5.31
C THR A 182 2.30 5.81 5.31
N THR A 183 3.25 4.88 5.42
CA THR A 183 3.01 3.43 5.46
C THR A 183 2.01 3.07 6.56
N GLY A 184 2.14 3.66 7.75
CA GLY A 184 1.22 3.42 8.87
C GLY A 184 -0.23 3.75 8.53
N SER A 185 -0.50 4.92 7.94
CA SER A 185 -1.84 5.32 7.50
C SER A 185 -2.41 4.35 6.45
N SER A 186 -1.60 3.92 5.48
CA SER A 186 -2.02 2.95 4.45
C SER A 186 -2.40 1.59 5.05
N LEU A 187 -1.60 1.07 5.99
CA LEU A 187 -1.92 -0.21 6.67
C LEU A 187 -3.16 -0.09 7.56
N ASN A 188 -3.33 1.05 8.25
CA ASN A 188 -4.54 1.34 9.02
C ASN A 188 -5.79 1.40 8.13
N ALA A 189 -5.68 1.92 6.91
CA ALA A 189 -6.80 1.94 5.96
C ALA A 189 -7.28 0.52 5.62
N ILE A 190 -6.36 -0.42 5.36
CA ILE A 190 -6.68 -1.84 5.13
C ILE A 190 -7.41 -2.44 6.34
N ALA A 191 -6.89 -2.21 7.55
CA ALA A 191 -7.52 -2.72 8.77
C ALA A 191 -8.94 -2.14 8.97
N ARG A 192 -9.12 -0.83 8.76
CA ARG A 192 -10.44 -0.18 8.86
C ARG A 192 -11.44 -0.74 7.85
N TYR A 193 -11.02 -0.99 6.62
CA TYR A 193 -11.86 -1.57 5.58
C TYR A 193 -12.45 -2.92 6.04
N TYR A 194 -11.61 -3.86 6.49
CA TYR A 194 -12.08 -5.18 6.93
C TYR A 194 -12.89 -5.14 8.22
N ILE A 195 -12.56 -4.25 9.16
CA ILE A 195 -13.37 -4.04 10.36
C ILE A 195 -14.78 -3.53 9.98
N ALA A 196 -14.87 -2.56 9.06
CA ALA A 196 -16.14 -2.04 8.58
C ALA A 196 -16.93 -3.11 7.83
N LYS A 197 -16.29 -3.89 6.96
CA LYS A 197 -16.91 -5.00 6.22
C LYS A 197 -17.48 -6.07 7.16
N LYS A 198 -16.71 -6.49 8.17
CA LYS A 198 -17.17 -7.44 9.19
C LYS A 198 -18.40 -6.92 9.95
N ARG A 199 -18.40 -5.64 10.34
CA ARG A 199 -19.55 -5.00 11.00
C ARG A 199 -20.80 -4.99 10.13
N LYS A 200 -20.67 -4.62 8.84
CA LYS A 200 -21.80 -4.66 7.88
C LYS A 200 -22.36 -6.07 7.72
N SER A 201 -21.49 -7.06 7.52
CA SER A 201 -21.91 -8.47 7.39
C SER A 201 -22.62 -9.01 8.63
N LYS A 202 -22.23 -8.55 9.83
CA LYS A 202 -22.90 -8.93 11.07
C LYS A 202 -24.29 -8.29 11.16
N LEU A 203 -24.40 -6.99 10.87
CA LEU A 203 -25.67 -6.28 10.89
C LEU A 203 -26.68 -6.86 9.87
N GLU A 204 -26.22 -7.23 8.68
CA GLU A 204 -27.06 -7.89 7.66
C GLU A 204 -27.57 -9.25 8.13
N LYS A 205 -26.72 -10.06 8.79
CA LYS A 205 -27.12 -11.34 9.38
C LYS A 205 -28.12 -11.15 10.52
N ASP A 206 -27.90 -10.17 11.40
CA ASP A 206 -28.79 -9.89 12.53
C ASP A 206 -30.17 -9.39 12.04
N ASN A 207 -30.20 -8.59 10.96
CA ASN A 207 -31.44 -8.12 10.32
C ASN A 207 -32.16 -9.21 9.49
N GLN A 208 -31.43 -10.20 8.97
CA GLN A 208 -32.02 -11.36 8.28
C GLN A 208 -32.50 -12.44 9.25
N ALA A 209 -31.88 -12.60 10.43
CA ALA A 209 -32.35 -13.53 11.46
C ALA A 209 -33.73 -13.15 12.03
N SER A 210 -34.21 -11.93 11.77
CA SER A 210 -35.52 -11.41 12.17
C SER A 210 -36.61 -11.53 11.09
N ASN A 211 -36.27 -11.99 9.87
CA ASN A 211 -37.20 -12.31 8.77
C ASN A 211 -36.85 -13.70 8.17
N THR A 212 -37.68 -14.70 8.44
CA THR A 212 -37.51 -16.16 8.23
C THR A 212 -36.80 -16.71 6.96
N ASN A 213 -36.13 -17.86 7.17
CA ASN A 213 -35.99 -19.03 6.29
C ASN A 213 -35.44 -18.87 4.85
N ASN A 214 -34.43 -18.05 4.62
CA ASN A 214 -33.61 -18.23 3.41
C ASN A 214 -32.13 -18.09 3.75
N SER A 215 -31.49 -19.23 4.03
CA SER A 215 -30.04 -19.30 4.30
C SER A 215 -29.28 -19.06 3.00
N LEU A 216 -29.07 -17.78 2.66
CA LEU A 216 -28.03 -17.39 1.72
C LEU A 216 -26.70 -17.78 2.36
N ASN A 217 -26.09 -18.84 1.81
CA ASN A 217 -24.72 -19.25 2.10
C ASN A 217 -23.77 -18.14 1.66
N ILE A 218 -23.62 -17.09 2.49
CA ILE A 218 -22.52 -16.14 2.37
C ILE A 218 -21.28 -16.93 2.78
N GLN A 219 -20.64 -17.56 1.80
CA GLN A 219 -19.31 -18.19 1.93
C GLN A 219 -18.33 -17.12 2.39
N THR A 220 -18.21 -16.94 3.70
CA THR A 220 -17.13 -16.18 4.30
C THR A 220 -15.87 -17.04 4.29
N SER A 221 -14.82 -16.44 3.74
CA SER A 221 -13.40 -16.83 3.72
C SER A 221 -13.00 -18.07 2.91
N ASN A 222 -12.53 -17.83 1.68
CA ASN A 222 -11.19 -18.36 1.37
C ASN A 222 -10.23 -17.74 2.39
N ASN A 223 -9.33 -18.53 2.97
CA ASN A 223 -8.24 -18.04 3.83
C ASN A 223 -7.28 -17.18 3.00
N LEU A 224 -7.64 -15.92 2.74
CA LEU A 224 -6.77 -14.94 2.09
C LEU A 224 -5.58 -14.67 3.00
N GLN A 225 -4.39 -15.07 2.58
CA GLN A 225 -3.18 -14.87 3.35
C GLN A 225 -2.62 -13.47 3.11
N TRP A 226 -2.45 -12.68 4.17
CA TRP A 226 -1.84 -11.36 4.10
C TRP A 226 -0.40 -11.39 4.58
N SER A 227 0.47 -10.71 3.85
CA SER A 227 1.82 -10.36 4.29
C SER A 227 2.11 -8.90 3.95
N VAL A 228 3.17 -8.34 4.55
CA VAL A 228 3.49 -6.91 4.43
C VAL A 228 4.97 -6.73 4.17
N ILE A 229 5.29 -5.85 3.21
CA ILE A 229 6.60 -5.23 3.07
C ILE A 229 6.41 -3.77 3.50
N ASP A 230 6.78 -3.45 4.74
CA ASP A 230 6.50 -2.16 5.40
C ASP A 230 7.67 -1.16 5.30
N ARG A 231 8.87 -1.63 4.96
CA ARG A 231 10.08 -0.82 4.76
C ARG A 231 11.14 -1.58 3.97
N TRP A 232 11.99 -0.85 3.25
CA TRP A 232 13.01 -1.44 2.37
C TRP A 232 14.14 -0.44 2.02
N GLN A 233 14.46 0.47 2.94
CA GLN A 233 15.39 1.59 2.70
C GLN A 233 16.83 1.20 2.34
N THR A 234 17.27 -0.01 2.70
CA THR A 234 18.63 -0.53 2.40
C THR A 234 18.65 -1.58 1.29
N HIS A 235 17.55 -1.76 0.55
CA HIS A 235 17.50 -2.72 -0.55
C HIS A 235 18.56 -2.37 -1.62
N SER A 236 19.37 -3.35 -2.03
CA SER A 236 20.53 -3.11 -2.92
C SER A 236 20.13 -2.46 -4.24
N GLY A 237 19.08 -2.95 -4.90
CA GLY A 237 18.59 -2.36 -6.15
C GLY A 237 18.03 -0.93 -6.00
N PHE A 238 17.54 -0.57 -4.81
CA PHE A 238 17.11 0.80 -4.52
C PHE A 238 18.33 1.73 -4.39
N ILE A 239 19.33 1.32 -3.61
CA ILE A 239 20.58 2.06 -3.45
C ILE A 239 21.31 2.19 -4.79
N GLU A 240 21.37 1.13 -5.59
CA GLU A 240 22.01 1.14 -6.90
C GLU A 240 21.34 2.12 -7.87
N ALA A 241 20.00 2.16 -7.90
CA ALA A 241 19.26 3.13 -8.70
C ALA A 241 19.58 4.59 -8.29
N PHE A 242 19.66 4.87 -6.98
CA PHE A 242 20.06 6.17 -6.46
C PHE A 242 21.50 6.53 -6.87
N VAL A 243 22.45 5.62 -6.65
CA VAL A 243 23.86 5.82 -7.01
C VAL A 243 24.00 6.07 -8.51
N LYS A 244 23.29 5.32 -9.34
CA LYS A 244 23.28 5.50 -10.80
C LYS A 244 22.77 6.88 -11.18
N ASN A 245 21.64 7.33 -10.61
CA ASN A 245 21.08 8.64 -10.90
C ASN A 245 22.00 9.79 -10.43
N ILE A 246 22.60 9.68 -9.23
CA ILE A 246 23.56 10.66 -8.72
C ILE A 246 24.77 10.78 -9.66
N ARG A 247 25.37 9.65 -10.06
CA ARG A 247 26.49 9.63 -10.99
C ARG A 247 26.13 10.25 -12.34
N ASN A 248 24.95 9.92 -12.87
CA ASN A 248 24.47 10.49 -14.13
C ASN A 248 24.32 12.01 -14.06
N GLU A 249 23.85 12.57 -12.94
CA GLU A 249 23.75 14.02 -12.75
C GLU A 249 25.13 14.67 -12.51
N LEU A 250 26.02 14.05 -11.73
CA LEU A 250 27.38 14.55 -11.51
C LEU A 250 28.18 14.64 -12.82
N ASN A 251 27.97 13.69 -13.74
CA ASN A 251 28.62 13.69 -15.05
C ASN A 251 28.20 14.88 -15.94
N LYS A 252 27.13 15.61 -15.60
CA LYS A 252 26.72 16.83 -16.31
C LYS A 252 27.50 18.07 -15.86
N PHE A 253 28.18 18.02 -14.72
CA PHE A 253 29.06 19.09 -14.25
C PHE A 253 30.41 19.02 -14.98
N PRO A 254 31.08 20.18 -15.21
CA PRO A 254 32.44 20.23 -15.71
C PRO A 254 33.40 19.39 -14.85
N ASP A 255 34.37 18.73 -15.49
CA ASP A 255 35.29 17.79 -14.82
C ASP A 255 36.11 18.45 -13.70
N ASP A 256 36.46 19.73 -13.87
CA ASP A 256 37.27 20.53 -12.95
C ASP A 256 36.56 20.90 -11.65
N VAL A 257 35.22 20.94 -11.63
CA VAL A 257 34.42 21.25 -10.43
C VAL A 257 33.67 20.05 -9.86
N ARG A 258 33.62 18.92 -10.58
CA ARG A 258 32.78 17.75 -10.22
C ARG A 258 33.08 17.22 -8.81
N ASN A 259 34.34 17.24 -8.39
CA ASN A 259 34.75 16.76 -7.06
C ASN A 259 34.35 17.71 -5.92
N ASP A 260 34.04 18.97 -6.23
CA ASP A 260 33.63 19.98 -5.25
C ASP A 260 32.10 20.11 -5.15
N VAL A 261 31.35 19.35 -5.97
CA VAL A 261 29.89 19.36 -5.94
C VAL A 261 29.38 18.79 -4.61
N VAL A 262 28.61 19.61 -3.89
CA VAL A 262 27.92 19.19 -2.66
C VAL A 262 26.65 18.44 -3.02
N ILE A 263 26.53 17.20 -2.52
CA ILE A 263 25.30 16.40 -2.65
C ILE A 263 24.39 16.67 -1.46
N LEU A 264 23.26 17.33 -1.71
CA LEU A 264 22.23 17.57 -0.70
C LEU A 264 21.10 16.53 -0.82
N PHE A 265 21.02 15.62 0.14
CA PHE A 265 19.86 14.72 0.27
C PHE A 265 18.70 15.47 0.93
N SER A 266 17.62 15.68 0.17
CA SER A 266 16.39 16.29 0.66
C SER A 266 15.30 15.22 0.86
N ALA A 267 14.66 15.24 2.02
CA ALA A 267 13.52 14.38 2.35
C ALA A 267 12.36 15.25 2.87
N HIS A 268 11.13 14.76 2.72
CA HIS A 268 9.98 15.44 3.31
C HIS A 268 10.09 15.48 4.84
N SER A 269 9.98 16.67 5.41
CA SER A 269 10.03 16.86 6.85
C SER A 269 8.79 16.29 7.54
N LEU A 270 8.95 15.92 8.80
CA LEU A 270 7.86 15.54 9.69
C LEU A 270 7.73 16.59 10.80
N PRO A 271 6.51 16.86 11.29
CA PRO A 271 6.32 17.67 12.49
C PRO A 271 7.08 17.05 13.68
N MET A 272 7.73 17.90 14.50
CA MET A 272 8.48 17.45 15.69
C MET A 272 7.64 16.62 16.69
N SER A 273 6.31 16.75 16.65
CA SER A 273 5.41 16.01 17.52
C SER A 273 5.15 14.55 17.10
N VAL A 274 5.58 14.16 15.89
CA VAL A 274 5.39 12.80 15.33
C VAL A 274 6.70 12.09 14.97
N SER A 275 7.83 12.78 15.12
CA SER A 275 9.20 12.24 15.02
C SER A 275 9.68 11.72 16.37
#